data_AF-Q398V2-F1
#
_entry.id   AF-Q398V2-F1
#
_cell.length_a   1.000
_cell.length_b   1.000
_cell.length_c   1.000
_cell.angle_alpha   90.00
_cell.angle_beta   90.00
_cell.angle_gamma   90.00
#
_symmetry.space_group_name_H-M   'P 1'
#
loop_
_entity.id
_entity.type
_entity.pdbx_description
1 polymer ?
#
loop_
_entity_poly.entity_id
_entity_poly.type
_entity_poly.pdbx_seq_one_letter_code
_entity_poly.pdbx_strand_id
1 'polypeptide(L)'
;MTALKANVVRCIMPVITVRNLPDEVHRALRIRAAQHGRSTEAEVRNILEQAVLPGGRLKLGTLLAEIGREAGGVDFDVQRDKTLTDPMSFE
;
A
#
# COMPACT_ATOMS: atom_id res chain seq x y z
N MET A 1 -34.76 17.89 3.96
CA MET A 1 -33.90 16.91 4.65
C MET A 1 -33.35 15.94 3.62
N THR A 2 -32.08 16.07 3.24
CA THR A 2 -31.11 14.96 3.07
C THR A 2 -29.80 15.64 2.67
N ALA A 3 -28.89 15.76 3.62
CA ALA A 3 -27.58 16.35 3.42
C ALA A 3 -26.72 15.43 2.55
N LEU A 4 -26.24 15.96 1.43
CA LEU A 4 -25.14 15.39 0.67
C LEU A 4 -23.90 15.47 1.58
N LYS A 5 -23.57 14.37 2.28
CA LYS A 5 -22.29 14.27 3.00
C LYS A 5 -21.19 14.19 1.95
N ALA A 6 -20.61 15.35 1.63
CA ALA A 6 -19.33 15.44 0.95
C ALA A 6 -18.35 14.53 1.69
N ASN A 7 -17.97 13.44 1.05
CA ASN A 7 -16.91 12.56 1.52
C ASN A 7 -15.60 13.31 1.31
N VAL A 8 -15.31 14.23 2.24
CA VAL A 8 -13.99 14.84 2.36
C VAL A 8 -13.06 13.69 2.71
N VAL A 9 -12.38 13.16 1.68
CA VAL A 9 -11.16 12.38 1.87
C VAL A 9 -10.26 13.29 2.69
N ARG A 10 -10.20 13.03 3.99
CA ARG A 10 -9.33 13.74 4.91
C ARG A 10 -7.92 13.49 4.37
N CYS A 11 -7.31 14.49 3.76
CA CYS A 11 -5.90 14.46 3.39
C CYS A 11 -5.09 14.58 4.69
N ILE A 12 -5.15 13.54 5.53
CA ILE A 12 -4.31 13.42 6.71
C ILE A 12 -2.95 13.00 6.19
N MET A 13 -2.00 13.93 6.15
CA MET A 13 -0.60 13.62 5.91
C MET A 13 -0.06 12.94 7.18
N PRO A 14 0.27 11.63 7.15
CA PRO A 14 0.81 10.97 8.32
C PRO A 14 2.19 11.58 8.65
N VAL A 15 2.40 11.93 9.92
CA VAL A 15 3.64 12.54 10.41
C VAL A 15 4.37 11.55 11.31
N ILE A 16 5.66 11.36 11.04
CA ILE A 16 6.57 10.56 11.86
C ILE A 16 7.66 11.49 12.38
N THR A 17 7.86 11.53 13.70
CA THR A 17 8.97 12.28 14.31
C THR A 17 10.03 11.30 14.81
N VAL A 18 11.23 11.36 14.23
CA VAL A 18 12.40 10.60 14.72
C VAL A 18 13.16 11.48 15.70
N ARG A 19 13.27 11.05 16.96
CA ARG A 19 13.98 11.77 18.02
C ARG A 19 15.42 11.26 18.15
N ASN A 20 16.33 12.13 18.60
CA ASN A 20 17.74 11.81 18.87
C ASN A 20 18.47 11.20 17.66
N LEU A 21 18.20 11.72 16.45
CA LEU A 21 18.93 11.31 15.25
C LEU A 21 20.38 11.84 15.34
N PRO A 22 21.40 10.98 15.24
CA PRO A 22 22.79 11.44 15.26
C PRO A 22 23.05 12.46 14.14
N ASP A 23 23.82 13.51 14.43
CA ASP A 23 24.11 14.59 13.48
C ASP A 23 24.78 14.10 12.20
N GLU A 24 25.61 13.06 12.31
CA GLU A 24 26.24 12.40 11.16
C GLU A 24 25.20 11.81 10.20
N VAL A 25 24.14 11.18 10.72
CA VAL A 25 23.06 10.59 9.92
C VAL A 25 22.24 11.67 9.26
N HIS A 26 21.91 12.74 9.99
CA HIS A 26 21.19 13.88 9.42
C HIS A 26 21.97 14.54 8.28
N ARG A 27 23.29 14.71 8.44
CA ARG A 27 24.16 15.27 7.39
C ARG A 27 24.24 14.34 6.18
N ALA A 28 24.41 13.04 6.40
CA ALA A 28 24.45 12.05 5.33
C ALA A 28 23.13 12.01 4.54
N LEU A 29 21.98 12.05 5.23
CA LEU A 29 20.66 12.13 4.59
C LEU A 29 20.51 13.37 3.72
N ARG A 30 20.95 14.54 4.20
CA ARG A 30 20.89 15.78 3.43
C ARG A 30 21.74 15.71 2.15
N ILE A 31 22.95 15.15 2.25
CA ILE A 31 23.85 14.97 1.08
C ILE A 31 23.20 14.01 0.08
N ARG A 32 22.68 12.87 0.55
CA ARG A 32 22.00 11.89 -0.30
C ARG A 32 20.75 12.47 -0.98
N ALA A 33 19.95 13.24 -0.27
CA ALA A 33 18.78 13.92 -0.84
C ALA A 33 19.18 14.91 -1.95
N ALA A 34 20.25 15.69 -1.74
CA ALA A 34 20.79 16.59 -2.74
C ALA A 34 21.30 15.85 -3.99
N GLN A 35 21.97 14.70 -3.82
CA GLN A 35 22.41 13.84 -4.92
C GLN A 35 21.24 13.30 -5.75
N HIS A 36 20.11 13.00 -5.11
CA HIS A 36 18.90 12.54 -5.80
C HIS A 36 17.98 13.66 -6.29
N GLY A 37 18.33 14.93 -6.07
CA GLY A 37 17.50 16.08 -6.44
C GLY A 37 16.17 16.16 -5.69
N ARG A 38 16.12 15.65 -4.45
CA ARG A 38 14.90 15.59 -3.62
C ARG A 38 15.09 16.40 -2.34
N SER A 39 13.97 16.78 -1.70
CA SER A 39 14.03 17.29 -0.32
C SER A 39 14.43 16.17 0.65
N THR A 40 15.01 16.53 1.79
CA THR A 40 15.36 15.57 2.84
C THR A 40 14.15 14.74 3.28
N GLU A 41 12.97 15.37 3.40
CA GLU A 41 11.72 14.68 3.73
C GLU A 41 11.32 13.66 2.65
N ALA A 42 11.41 14.04 1.37
CA ALA A 42 11.08 13.15 0.26
C ALA A 42 12.05 11.96 0.17
N GLU A 43 13.33 12.18 0.46
CA GLU A 43 14.32 11.10 0.52
C GLU A 43 14.05 10.15 1.70
N VAL A 44 13.76 10.68 2.89
CA VAL A 44 13.40 9.86 4.06
C VAL A 44 12.15 9.03 3.78
N ARG A 45 11.13 9.64 3.17
CA ARG A 45 9.92 8.93 2.73
C ARG A 45 10.28 7.79 1.78
N ASN A 46 11.12 8.05 0.78
CA ASN A 46 11.50 7.03 -0.19
C ASN A 46 12.30 5.88 0.42
N ILE A 47 13.21 6.17 1.37
CA ILE A 47 13.95 5.14 2.12
C ILE A 47 12.98 4.27 2.93
N LEU A 48 12.01 4.88 3.62
CA LEU A 48 10.99 4.15 4.37
C LEU A 48 10.11 3.29 3.46
N GLU A 49 9.69 3.82 2.32
CA GLU A 49 8.94 3.07 1.31
C GLU A 49 9.73 1.86 0.83
N GLN A 50 11.00 2.02 0.45
CA GLN A 50 11.84 0.91 -0.02
C GLN A 50 12.10 -0.14 1.07
N ALA A 51 12.30 0.31 2.32
CA ALA A 51 12.59 -0.58 3.44
C ALA A 51 11.35 -1.38 3.89
N VAL A 52 10.17 -0.75 3.90
CA VAL A 52 8.92 -1.36 4.40
C VAL A 52 8.14 -2.05 3.28
N LEU A 53 8.32 -1.63 2.03
CA LEU A 53 7.72 -2.22 0.83
C LEU A 53 8.82 -2.84 -0.05
N PRO A 54 9.54 -3.87 0.44
CA PRO A 54 10.54 -4.55 -0.37
C PRO A 54 9.85 -5.09 -1.63
N GLY A 55 10.29 -4.59 -2.79
CA GLY A 55 10.00 -5.13 -4.12
C GLY A 55 8.64 -5.80 -4.29
N GLY A 56 7.57 -5.00 -4.38
CA GLY A 56 6.30 -5.49 -4.89
C GLY A 56 5.47 -6.22 -3.83
N ARG A 57 4.76 -5.44 -3.00
CA ARG A 57 3.44 -5.90 -2.59
C ARG A 57 2.62 -5.97 -3.88
N LEU A 58 2.62 -7.13 -4.54
CA LEU A 58 1.81 -7.40 -5.71
C LEU A 58 0.40 -6.99 -5.31
N LYS A 59 -0.11 -5.92 -5.93
CA LYS A 59 -1.49 -5.51 -5.75
C LYS A 59 -2.31 -6.52 -6.51
N LEU A 60 -2.48 -7.72 -5.93
CA LEU A 60 -3.12 -8.85 -6.58
C LEU A 60 -4.48 -8.45 -7.14
N GLY A 61 -5.25 -7.64 -6.39
CA GLY A 61 -6.50 -7.07 -6.87
C GLY A 61 -6.35 -6.14 -8.09
N THR A 62 -5.28 -5.33 -8.16
CA THR A 62 -4.99 -4.50 -9.34
C THR A 62 -4.61 -5.35 -10.54
N LEU A 63 -3.76 -6.37 -10.36
CA LEU A 63 -3.38 -7.30 -11.42
C LEU A 63 -4.59 -8.09 -11.95
N LEU A 64 -5.42 -8.62 -11.05
CA LEU A 64 -6.64 -9.33 -11.41
C LEU A 64 -7.65 -8.41 -12.12
N ALA A 65 -7.76 -7.14 -11.69
CA ALA A 65 -8.63 -6.17 -12.34
C ALA A 65 -8.13 -5.80 -13.76
N GLU A 66 -6.81 -5.70 -13.96
CA GLU A 66 -6.21 -5.48 -15.28
C GLU A 66 -6.51 -6.64 -16.22
N ILE A 67 -6.29 -7.88 -15.77
CA ILE A 67 -6.62 -9.11 -16.51
C ILE A 67 -8.11 -9.13 -16.88
N GLY A 68 -8.99 -8.84 -15.91
CA GLY A 68 -10.44 -8.80 -16.15
C GLY A 68 -10.83 -7.74 -17.18
N ARG A 69 -10.20 -6.56 -17.17
CA ARG A 69 -10.47 -5.49 -18.15
C ARG A 69 -10.00 -5.85 -19.56
N GLU A 70 -8.81 -6.43 -19.69
CA GLU A 70 -8.29 -6.91 -20.99
C GLU A 70 -9.19 -8.01 -21.57
N ALA A 71 -9.77 -8.86 -20.73
CA ALA A 71 -10.75 -9.87 -21.13
C ALA A 71 -12.16 -9.32 -21.43
N GLY A 72 -12.39 -8.00 -21.33
CA GLY A 72 -13.70 -7.37 -21.60
C GLY A 72 -14.67 -7.36 -20.42
N GLY A 73 -14.20 -7.68 -19.22
CA GLY A 73 -15.01 -7.89 -18.02
C GLY A 73 -15.52 -9.32 -17.93
N VAL A 74 -15.35 -9.94 -16.76
CA VAL A 74 -15.83 -11.29 -16.49
C VAL A 74 -16.94 -11.25 -15.44
N ASP A 75 -18.09 -11.82 -15.77
CA ASP A 75 -19.16 -12.08 -14.82
C ASP A 75 -19.17 -13.57 -14.50
N PHE A 76 -19.08 -13.91 -13.21
CA PHE A 76 -18.97 -15.28 -12.75
C PHE A 76 -20.32 -15.75 -12.23
N ASP A 77 -21.11 -16.42 -13.07
CA ASP A 77 -22.29 -17.18 -12.61
C ASP A 77 -21.89 -18.59 -12.15
N VAL A 78 -20.93 -18.64 -11.22
CA VAL A 78 -20.48 -19.91 -10.62
C VAL A 78 -21.17 -20.08 -9.28
N GLN A 79 -22.04 -21.08 -9.20
CA GLN A 79 -22.68 -21.44 -7.95
C GLN A 79 -21.67 -22.16 -7.04
N ARG A 80 -21.42 -21.60 -5.86
CA ARG A 80 -20.62 -22.27 -4.84
C ARG A 80 -21.33 -23.55 -4.41
N ASP A 81 -20.62 -24.68 -4.43
CA ASP A 81 -21.12 -25.90 -3.81
C ASP A 81 -21.34 -25.68 -2.31
N LYS A 82 -22.56 -25.97 -1.87
CA LYS A 82 -23.02 -25.79 -0.49
C LYS A 82 -23.09 -27.12 0.26
N THR A 83 -22.68 -28.23 -0.36
CA THR A 83 -22.53 -29.50 0.33
C THR A 83 -21.64 -29.29 1.57
N LEU A 84 -22.11 -29.80 2.70
CA LEU A 84 -21.31 -29.78 3.92
C LEU A 84 -20.13 -30.71 3.70
N THR A 85 -18.93 -30.23 4.03
CA THR A 85 -17.76 -31.09 4.09
C THR A 85 -17.95 -32.13 5.19
N ASP A 86 -17.68 -33.39 4.88
CA ASP A 86 -17.62 -34.44 5.89
C ASP A 86 -16.56 -34.09 6.94
N PRO A 87 -16.87 -34.21 8.23
CA PRO A 87 -15.90 -33.92 9.28
C PRO A 87 -14.67 -34.83 9.14
N MET A 88 -13.48 -34.26 9.32
CA MET A 88 -12.25 -35.05 9.40
C MET A 88 -12.33 -36.00 10.61
N SER A 89 -12.03 -37.28 10.38
CA SER A 89 -11.76 -38.23 11.45
C SER A 89 -10.34 -38.01 11.98
N PHE A 90 -10.18 -37.93 13.29
CA PHE A 90 -8.90 -37.71 13.97
C PHE A 90 -8.30 -38.98 14.59
N GLU A 91 -8.69 -40.17 14.10
CA GLU A 91 -8.10 -41.44 14.58
C GLU A 91 -6.61 -41.57 14.27
#